data_AF-U9USA5-F1
#
_entry.id   AF-U9USA5-F1
#
_cell.length_a   1.000
_cell.length_b   1.000
_cell.length_c   1.000
_cell.angle_alpha   90.00
_cell.angle_beta   90.00
_cell.angle_gamma   90.00
#
_symmetry.space_group_name_H-M   'P 1'
#
loop_
_entity.id
_entity.type
_entity.pdbx_description
1 polymer ?
#
loop_
_entity_poly.entity_id
_entity_poly.type
_entity_poly.pdbx_seq_one_letter_code
_entity_poly.pdbx_strand_id
1 'polypeptide(L)'
;MEEIEIWEFVLKWALARMSTQYNVDNLSQWTSSNFKELEKILHDLIPHIRWFQIPAKVFWRKVNQFEPIFPKQLYKDIIGYHFDPDTPPVNAVLPLRRNLSYIDSVLIERDHLSIIASWIDKKEKSFYDTKSTPYLFKLLYRASRDGFEAAKFHELCDNKGSTIMISKLKENGRLIGGYNPLSWQRYSTIVQNNGTWQSTLDSFLFSFIK
;
A
#
# COMPACT_ATOMS: atom_id res chain seq x y z
N MET A 1 8.06 8.07 2.28
CA MET A 1 6.99 9.07 2.38
C MET A 1 5.79 8.51 1.64
N GLU A 2 4.68 8.34 2.34
CA GLU A 2 3.41 7.92 1.76
C GLU A 2 2.78 9.08 0.97
N GLU A 3 2.00 8.79 -0.08
CA GLU A 3 1.39 9.86 -0.89
C GLU A 3 0.42 10.74 -0.09
N ILE A 4 -0.19 10.19 0.97
CA ILE A 4 -1.01 11.01 1.88
C ILE A 4 -0.17 12.04 2.65
N GLU A 5 1.07 11.72 3.02
CA GLU A 5 1.97 12.67 3.70
C GLU A 5 2.36 13.79 2.73
N ILE A 6 2.58 13.46 1.45
CA ILE A 6 2.84 14.46 0.40
C ILE A 6 1.66 15.43 0.28
N TRP A 7 0.43 14.91 0.24
CA TRP A 7 -0.77 15.74 0.24
C TRP A 7 -0.82 16.67 1.47
N GLU A 8 -0.58 16.15 2.67
CA GLU A 8 -0.59 16.95 3.90
C GLU A 8 0.45 18.08 3.88
N PHE A 9 1.66 17.80 3.38
CA PHE A 9 2.69 18.84 3.21
C PHE A 9 2.31 19.88 2.16
N VAL A 10 1.76 19.45 1.02
CA VAL A 10 1.29 20.35 -0.05
C VAL A 10 0.15 21.24 0.44
N LEU A 11 -0.81 20.66 1.16
CA LEU A 11 -1.92 21.38 1.77
C LEU A 11 -1.41 22.40 2.79
N LYS A 12 -0.53 21.99 3.72
CA LYS A 12 0.08 22.89 4.71
C LYS A 12 0.82 24.05 4.04
N TRP A 13 1.58 23.77 2.99
CA TRP A 13 2.27 24.79 2.21
C TRP A 13 1.29 25.76 1.53
N ALA A 14 0.21 25.25 0.94
CA ALA A 14 -0.79 26.08 0.27
C ALA A 14 -1.53 27.00 1.25
N LEU A 15 -1.89 26.48 2.42
CA LEU A 15 -2.53 27.24 3.50
C LEU A 15 -1.64 28.38 4.01
N ALA A 16 -0.31 28.16 4.10
CA ALA A 16 0.63 29.20 4.47
C ALA A 16 0.74 30.34 3.43
N ARG A 17 0.24 30.12 2.20
CA ARG A 17 0.22 31.09 1.10
C ARG A 17 -1.12 31.79 0.91
N MET A 18 -2.17 31.32 1.58
CA MET A 18 -3.47 31.98 1.52
C MET A 18 -3.39 33.36 2.18
N SER A 19 -4.21 34.28 1.69
CA SER A 19 -4.31 35.66 2.15
C SER A 19 -4.63 35.80 3.64
N THR A 20 -5.27 34.78 4.23
CA THR A 20 -5.63 34.71 5.65
C THR A 20 -5.42 33.29 6.18
N GLN A 21 -5.04 33.18 7.44
CA GLN A 21 -4.83 31.88 8.09
C GLN A 21 -6.19 31.26 8.44
N TYR A 22 -6.48 30.12 7.83
CA TYR A 22 -7.71 29.38 8.06
C TYR A 22 -7.44 28.12 8.88
N ASN A 23 -8.37 27.82 9.80
CA ASN A 23 -8.38 26.53 10.48
C ASN A 23 -9.00 25.48 9.54
N VAL A 24 -8.21 24.49 9.17
CA VAL A 24 -8.59 23.41 8.25
C VAL A 24 -9.33 22.28 8.95
N ASP A 25 -9.20 22.18 10.27
CA ASP A 25 -9.87 21.18 11.09
C ASP A 25 -11.38 21.49 11.24
N ASN A 26 -11.80 22.69 10.85
CA ASN A 26 -13.20 23.09 10.82
C ASN A 26 -13.58 23.80 9.52
N LEU A 27 -13.84 23.01 8.48
CA LEU A 27 -14.27 23.50 7.17
C LEU A 27 -15.68 24.10 7.14
N SER A 28 -16.45 24.03 8.24
CA SER A 28 -17.79 24.66 8.29
C SER A 28 -17.74 26.19 8.13
N GLN A 29 -16.58 26.79 8.40
CA GLN A 29 -16.35 28.23 8.25
C GLN A 29 -15.83 28.62 6.86
N TRP A 30 -15.58 27.65 5.98
CA TRP A 30 -15.04 27.92 4.65
C TRP A 30 -16.13 28.36 3.69
N THR A 31 -15.87 29.45 2.99
CA THR A 31 -16.71 29.99 1.92
C THR A 31 -16.22 29.49 0.56
N SER A 32 -17.07 29.63 -0.47
CA SER A 32 -16.68 29.34 -1.86
C SER A 32 -15.49 30.18 -2.34
N SER A 33 -15.26 31.36 -1.76
CA SER A 33 -14.08 32.18 -2.06
C SER A 33 -12.80 31.55 -1.54
N ASN A 34 -12.85 30.90 -0.37
CA ASN A 34 -11.69 30.23 0.23
C ASN A 34 -11.26 29.03 -0.60
N PHE A 35 -12.23 28.23 -1.05
CA PHE A 35 -11.95 27.11 -1.95
C PHE A 35 -11.38 27.57 -3.29
N LYS A 36 -11.88 28.65 -3.88
CA LYS A 36 -11.32 29.22 -5.12
C LYS A 36 -9.87 29.71 -4.97
N GLU A 37 -9.55 30.33 -3.84
CA GLU A 37 -8.17 30.76 -3.57
C GLU A 37 -7.24 29.54 -3.42
N LEU A 38 -7.68 28.53 -2.65
CA LEU A 38 -6.93 27.30 -2.45
C LEU A 38 -6.75 26.52 -3.77
N GLU A 39 -7.81 26.39 -4.56
CA GLU A 39 -7.80 25.80 -5.90
C GLU A 39 -6.76 26.49 -6.78
N LYS A 40 -6.72 27.82 -6.81
CA LYS A 40 -5.75 28.58 -7.60
C LYS A 40 -4.30 28.29 -7.18
N ILE A 41 -4.03 28.15 -5.88
CA ILE A 41 -2.69 27.85 -5.36
C ILE A 41 -2.28 26.40 -5.69
N LEU A 42 -3.23 25.47 -5.60
CA LEU A 42 -2.99 24.04 -5.76
C LEU A 42 -3.18 23.52 -7.20
N HIS A 43 -3.68 24.35 -8.11
CA HIS A 43 -4.05 23.97 -9.48
C HIS A 43 -2.95 23.14 -10.17
N ASP A 44 -1.70 23.62 -10.13
CA ASP A 44 -0.59 22.95 -10.79
C ASP A 44 -0.02 21.78 -9.98
N LEU A 45 -0.31 21.70 -8.68
CA LEU A 45 0.20 20.66 -7.79
C LEU A 45 -0.73 19.43 -7.70
N ILE A 46 -2.05 19.63 -7.80
CA ILE A 46 -3.05 18.55 -7.74
C ILE A 46 -2.77 17.44 -8.76
N PRO A 47 -2.49 17.73 -10.05
CA PRO A 47 -2.20 16.70 -11.04
C PRO A 47 -0.93 15.90 -10.74
N HIS A 48 -0.05 16.42 -9.89
CA HIS A 48 1.21 15.77 -9.55
C HIS A 48 1.11 14.86 -8.32
N ILE A 49 0.00 14.86 -7.58
CA ILE A 49 -0.24 13.95 -6.45
C ILE A 49 -0.79 12.62 -6.99
N ARG A 50 -0.31 11.50 -6.45
CA ARG A 50 -0.71 10.17 -6.94
C ARG A 50 -1.94 9.68 -6.18
N TRP A 51 -3.08 10.31 -6.46
CA TRP A 51 -4.33 10.09 -5.74
C TRP A 51 -4.76 8.62 -5.66
N PHE A 52 -4.58 7.86 -6.74
CA PHE A 52 -4.92 6.43 -6.83
C PHE A 52 -4.10 5.53 -5.88
N GLN A 53 -3.04 6.06 -5.27
CA GLN A 53 -2.18 5.35 -4.31
C GLN A 53 -2.53 5.69 -2.86
N ILE A 54 -3.47 6.61 -2.63
CA ILE A 54 -4.00 6.89 -1.31
C ILE A 54 -5.10 5.86 -1.03
N PRO A 55 -5.08 5.11 0.08
CA PRO A 55 -6.13 4.15 0.39
C PRO A 55 -7.51 4.83 0.48
N ALA A 56 -8.55 4.20 -0.06
CA ALA A 56 -9.91 4.78 -0.17
C ALA A 56 -10.42 5.37 1.15
N LYS A 57 -10.27 4.63 2.27
CA LYS A 57 -10.68 5.09 3.61
C LYS A 57 -9.91 6.33 4.07
N VAL A 58 -8.64 6.45 3.70
CA VAL A 58 -7.80 7.60 4.04
C VAL A 58 -8.16 8.79 3.18
N PHE A 59 -8.35 8.58 1.87
CA PHE A 59 -8.83 9.59 0.92
C PHE A 59 -10.17 10.17 1.39
N TRP A 60 -11.13 9.31 1.72
CA TRP A 60 -12.46 9.72 2.20
C TRP A 60 -12.39 10.59 3.45
N ARG A 61 -11.49 10.28 4.40
CA ARG A 61 -11.39 11.00 5.67
C ARG A 61 -10.61 12.30 5.59
N LYS A 62 -9.57 12.36 4.76
CA LYS A 62 -8.58 13.46 4.78
C LYS A 62 -8.61 14.34 3.52
N VAL A 63 -9.16 13.85 2.42
CA VAL A 63 -9.10 14.51 1.10
C VAL A 63 -10.48 14.90 0.59
N ASN A 64 -11.50 14.05 0.78
CA ASN A 64 -12.86 14.25 0.27
C ASN A 64 -13.45 15.63 0.62
N GLN A 65 -13.13 16.14 1.80
CA GLN A 65 -13.61 17.45 2.25
C GLN A 65 -13.12 18.64 1.41
N PHE A 66 -12.12 18.43 0.55
CA PHE A 66 -11.60 19.41 -0.39
C PHE A 66 -12.09 19.16 -1.82
N GLU A 67 -13.10 18.32 -2.06
CA GLU A 67 -13.69 18.09 -3.39
C GLU A 67 -13.75 19.35 -4.30
N PRO A 68 -14.17 20.54 -3.83
CA PRO A 68 -14.29 21.72 -4.68
C PRO A 68 -13.01 22.19 -5.37
N ILE A 69 -11.82 21.80 -4.89
CA ILE A 69 -10.54 22.21 -5.50
C ILE A 69 -10.11 21.30 -6.64
N PHE A 70 -10.76 20.15 -6.82
CA PHE A 70 -10.36 19.17 -7.81
C PHE A 70 -11.00 19.45 -9.17
N PRO A 71 -10.26 19.25 -10.28
CA PRO A 71 -10.88 19.13 -11.59
C PRO A 71 -11.96 18.03 -11.56
N LYS A 72 -13.18 18.35 -12.01
CA LYS A 72 -14.35 17.45 -11.93
C LYS A 72 -14.07 16.03 -12.43
N GLN A 73 -13.38 15.91 -13.56
CA GLN A 73 -13.05 14.61 -14.15
C GLN A 73 -12.04 13.83 -13.28
N LEU A 74 -11.03 14.50 -12.74
CA LEU A 74 -10.04 13.86 -11.87
C LEU A 74 -10.70 13.32 -10.60
N TYR A 75 -11.57 14.11 -9.97
CA TYR A 75 -12.28 13.68 -8.77
C TYR A 75 -13.15 12.44 -9.04
N LYS A 76 -13.91 12.46 -10.14
CA LYS A 76 -14.74 11.34 -10.58
C LYS A 76 -13.90 10.08 -10.82
N ASP A 77 -12.74 10.21 -11.44
CA ASP A 77 -11.84 9.09 -11.70
C ASP A 77 -11.28 8.47 -10.40
N ILE A 78 -10.88 9.30 -9.43
CA ILE A 78 -10.36 8.83 -8.14
C ILE A 78 -11.43 8.04 -7.39
N ILE A 79 -12.63 8.62 -7.29
CA ILE A 79 -13.77 7.99 -6.62
C ILE A 79 -14.15 6.70 -7.35
N GLY A 80 -14.26 6.75 -8.68
CA GLY A 80 -14.55 5.59 -9.52
C GLY A 80 -13.57 4.45 -9.30
N TYR A 81 -12.26 4.74 -9.31
CA TYR A 81 -11.22 3.75 -9.05
C TYR A 81 -11.33 3.10 -7.66
N HIS A 82 -11.80 3.83 -6.65
CA HIS A 82 -12.02 3.27 -5.32
C HIS A 82 -13.26 2.37 -5.21
N PHE A 83 -14.28 2.60 -6.05
CA PHE A 83 -15.50 1.78 -6.09
C PHE A 83 -15.40 0.59 -7.03
N ASP A 84 -14.72 0.78 -8.16
CA ASP A 84 -14.52 -0.22 -9.20
C ASP A 84 -13.09 -0.09 -9.77
N PRO A 85 -12.11 -0.80 -9.19
CA PRO A 85 -10.71 -0.72 -9.60
C PRO A 85 -10.44 -1.41 -10.95
N ASP A 86 -11.40 -2.16 -11.50
CA ASP A 86 -11.25 -2.81 -12.81
C ASP A 86 -11.60 -1.87 -13.97
N THR A 87 -12.31 -0.77 -13.69
CA THR A 87 -12.59 0.27 -14.67
C THR A 87 -11.42 1.27 -14.73
N PRO A 88 -10.70 1.39 -15.87
CA PRO A 88 -9.57 2.30 -15.98
C PRO A 88 -10.03 3.77 -15.94
N PRO A 89 -9.34 4.64 -15.17
CA PRO A 89 -9.65 6.07 -15.15
C PRO A 89 -9.29 6.75 -16.48
N VAL A 90 -9.96 7.87 -16.78
CA VAL A 90 -9.66 8.67 -17.97
C VAL A 90 -8.32 9.40 -17.82
N ASN A 91 -8.04 9.92 -16.63
CA ASN A 91 -6.77 10.54 -16.30
C ASN A 91 -5.66 9.50 -16.11
N ALA A 92 -4.45 9.84 -16.56
CA ALA A 92 -3.29 8.98 -16.41
C ALA A 92 -2.98 8.70 -14.93
N VAL A 93 -2.88 7.42 -14.58
CA VAL A 93 -2.41 7.00 -13.25
C VAL A 93 -0.90 7.19 -13.19
N LEU A 94 -0.46 8.10 -12.31
CA LEU A 94 0.96 8.35 -12.12
C LEU A 94 1.69 7.13 -11.52
N PRO A 95 2.89 6.78 -12.02
CA PRO A 95 3.64 5.62 -11.52
C PRO A 95 4.22 5.90 -10.13
N LEU A 96 4.14 4.96 -9.18
CA LEU A 96 4.59 5.09 -7.78
C LEU A 96 5.86 5.93 -7.57
N ARG A 97 5.82 6.85 -6.59
CA ARG A 97 6.94 7.75 -6.22
C ARG A 97 7.96 7.09 -5.29
N ARG A 98 7.95 5.75 -5.23
CA ARG A 98 8.88 4.96 -4.41
C ARG A 98 10.06 4.55 -5.27
N ASN A 99 11.24 4.39 -4.66
CA ASN A 99 12.38 3.77 -5.33
C ASN A 99 12.09 2.27 -5.54
N LEU A 100 11.26 2.00 -6.55
CA LEU A 100 10.92 0.69 -7.05
C LEU A 100 12.09 0.09 -7.84
N SER A 101 13.34 0.30 -7.45
CA SER A 101 14.46 -0.47 -8.00
C SER A 101 14.86 -1.59 -7.04
N TYR A 102 14.89 -1.30 -5.74
CA TYR A 102 15.47 -2.21 -4.76
C TYR A 102 14.45 -3.23 -4.21
N ILE A 103 14.73 -4.52 -4.43
CA ILE A 103 14.15 -5.63 -3.66
C ILE A 103 15.30 -6.28 -2.93
N ASP A 104 15.20 -6.39 -1.60
CA ASP A 104 16.15 -7.18 -0.81
C ASP A 104 15.76 -8.66 -0.85
N SER A 105 15.93 -9.30 -2.02
CA SER A 105 15.69 -10.73 -2.21
C SER A 105 16.70 -11.32 -3.17
N VAL A 106 17.09 -12.56 -2.89
CA VAL A 106 17.97 -13.38 -3.75
C VAL A 106 17.20 -14.50 -4.45
N LEU A 107 15.90 -14.64 -4.16
CA LEU A 107 15.06 -15.72 -4.67
C LEU A 107 14.01 -15.25 -5.67
N ILE A 108 13.51 -14.03 -5.53
CA ILE A 108 12.40 -13.50 -6.32
C ILE A 108 12.68 -12.10 -6.82
N GLU A 109 11.97 -11.76 -7.89
CA GLU A 109 12.03 -10.49 -8.60
C GLU A 109 10.70 -9.73 -8.50
N ARG A 110 10.60 -8.56 -9.14
CA ARG A 110 9.42 -7.70 -9.09
C ARG A 110 8.18 -8.37 -9.64
N ASP A 111 8.32 -9.10 -10.74
CA ASP A 111 7.21 -9.77 -11.42
C ASP A 111 6.54 -10.78 -10.49
N HIS A 112 7.33 -11.50 -9.70
CA HIS A 112 6.82 -12.42 -8.68
C HIS A 112 6.00 -11.67 -7.63
N LEU A 113 6.49 -10.51 -7.16
CA LEU A 113 5.81 -9.71 -6.15
C LEU A 113 4.52 -9.06 -6.66
N SER A 114 4.48 -8.62 -7.91
CA SER A 114 3.26 -8.05 -8.50
C SER A 114 2.18 -9.12 -8.68
N ILE A 115 2.57 -10.35 -9.03
CA ILE A 115 1.68 -11.51 -9.06
C ILE A 115 1.15 -11.83 -7.65
N ILE A 116 2.04 -11.96 -6.66
CA ILE A 116 1.62 -12.26 -5.28
C ILE A 116 0.71 -11.17 -4.73
N ALA A 117 1.01 -9.89 -4.96
CA ALA A 117 0.16 -8.77 -4.59
C ALA A 117 -1.24 -8.88 -5.20
N SER A 118 -1.33 -9.28 -6.47
CA SER A 118 -2.61 -9.47 -7.14
C SER A 118 -3.42 -10.60 -6.49
N TRP A 119 -2.75 -11.69 -6.08
CA TRP A 119 -3.39 -12.79 -5.35
C TRP A 119 -3.85 -12.38 -3.95
N ILE A 120 -3.09 -11.56 -3.23
CA ILE A 120 -3.49 -11.00 -1.92
C ILE A 120 -4.80 -10.21 -2.07
N ASP A 121 -4.91 -9.39 -3.12
CA ASP A 121 -6.10 -8.57 -3.39
C ASP A 121 -7.19 -9.32 -4.17
N LYS A 122 -7.03 -10.64 -4.37
CA LYS A 122 -7.98 -11.53 -5.09
C LYS A 122 -8.34 -11.01 -6.49
N LYS A 123 -7.37 -10.39 -7.18
CA LYS A 123 -7.52 -9.94 -8.56
C LYS A 123 -7.46 -11.13 -9.51
N GLU A 124 -8.52 -11.33 -10.29
CA GLU A 124 -8.63 -12.45 -11.24
C GLU A 124 -8.22 -12.07 -12.67
N LYS A 125 -8.51 -10.83 -13.11
CA LYS A 125 -8.35 -10.40 -14.51
C LYS A 125 -7.29 -9.31 -14.70
N SER A 126 -7.08 -8.48 -13.68
CA SER A 126 -6.30 -7.24 -13.74
C SER A 126 -5.11 -7.28 -12.77
N PHE A 127 -4.12 -8.14 -13.07
CA PHE A 127 -2.90 -8.24 -12.26
C PHE A 127 -2.16 -6.90 -12.20
N TYR A 128 -1.52 -6.63 -11.06
CA TYR A 128 -0.65 -5.48 -10.93
C TYR A 128 0.57 -5.58 -11.85
N ASP A 129 0.96 -4.45 -12.42
CA ASP A 129 2.28 -4.27 -12.98
C ASP A 129 3.31 -4.08 -11.83
N THR A 130 4.56 -4.39 -12.13
CA THR A 130 5.75 -4.12 -11.31
C THR A 130 5.86 -2.67 -10.82
N LYS A 131 5.28 -1.73 -11.56
CA LYS A 131 5.27 -0.29 -11.27
C LYS A 131 4.04 0.18 -10.49
N SER A 132 3.02 -0.66 -10.37
CA SER A 132 1.73 -0.32 -9.76
C SER A 132 1.39 -1.18 -8.55
N THR A 133 2.35 -1.97 -8.04
CA THR A 133 2.13 -2.86 -6.90
C THR A 133 1.85 -2.04 -5.62
N PRO A 134 0.71 -2.24 -4.92
CA PRO A 134 0.33 -1.38 -3.80
C PRO A 134 1.14 -1.67 -2.52
N TYR A 135 1.77 -2.85 -2.45
CA TYR A 135 2.50 -3.33 -1.29
C TYR A 135 3.98 -2.92 -1.27
N LEU A 136 4.48 -2.62 -0.07
CA LEU A 136 5.92 -2.57 0.19
C LEU A 136 6.36 -3.89 0.82
N PHE A 137 7.09 -4.69 0.05
CA PHE A 137 7.67 -5.93 0.54
C PHE A 137 9.00 -5.64 1.25
N LYS A 138 9.04 -5.93 2.55
CA LYS A 138 10.23 -5.78 3.39
C LYS A 138 10.76 -7.16 3.77
N LEU A 139 12.04 -7.42 3.50
CA LEU A 139 12.68 -8.64 3.97
C LEU A 139 12.77 -8.63 5.50
N LEU A 140 12.14 -9.61 6.15
CA LEU A 140 12.22 -9.81 7.60
C LEU A 140 13.37 -10.77 7.93
N TYR A 141 13.34 -11.96 7.33
CA TYR A 141 14.26 -13.06 7.59
C TYR A 141 14.71 -13.71 6.28
N ARG A 142 15.99 -14.07 6.21
CA ARG A 142 16.56 -14.88 5.13
C ARG A 142 17.52 -15.90 5.73
N ALA A 143 17.24 -17.18 5.57
CA ALA A 143 18.02 -18.24 6.20
C ALA A 143 19.53 -18.20 5.85
N SER A 144 19.89 -17.80 4.62
CA SER A 144 21.30 -17.65 4.22
C SER A 144 22.01 -16.44 4.85
N ARG A 145 21.27 -15.47 5.41
CA ARG A 145 21.79 -14.29 6.12
C ARG A 145 21.73 -14.47 7.63
N ASP A 146 20.61 -14.99 8.12
CA ASP A 146 20.24 -14.99 9.54
C ASP A 146 20.46 -16.37 10.21
N GLY A 147 20.79 -17.40 9.44
CA GLY A 147 20.87 -18.79 9.92
C GLY A 147 19.55 -19.53 9.75
N PHE A 148 19.56 -20.86 9.92
CA PHE A 148 18.40 -21.74 9.67
C PHE A 148 17.59 -22.09 10.94
N GLU A 149 17.89 -21.45 12.06
CA GLU A 149 17.25 -21.77 13.34
C GLU A 149 15.86 -21.14 13.46
N ALA A 150 14.88 -21.94 13.91
CA ALA A 150 13.52 -21.47 14.17
C ALA A 150 13.47 -20.33 15.20
N ALA A 151 14.37 -20.34 16.19
CA ALA A 151 14.48 -19.27 17.18
C ALA A 151 14.74 -17.91 16.52
N LYS A 152 15.62 -17.86 15.52
CA LYS A 152 15.93 -16.62 14.80
C LYS A 152 14.79 -16.15 13.91
N PHE A 153 14.07 -17.09 13.29
CA PHE A 153 12.84 -16.77 12.57
C PHE A 153 11.82 -16.09 13.49
N HIS A 154 11.54 -16.68 14.66
CA HIS A 154 10.58 -16.11 15.62
C HIS A 154 11.03 -14.76 16.17
N GLU A 155 12.32 -14.57 16.45
CA GLU A 155 12.89 -13.27 16.85
C GLU A 155 12.57 -12.16 15.84
N LEU A 156 12.63 -12.46 14.54
CA LEU A 156 12.50 -11.46 13.47
C LEU A 156 11.08 -11.33 12.90
N CYS A 157 10.29 -12.41 12.92
CA CYS A 157 9.00 -12.51 12.22
C CYS A 157 7.76 -12.48 13.13
N ASP A 158 7.91 -12.73 14.44
CA ASP A 158 6.76 -12.65 15.35
C ASP A 158 6.21 -11.22 15.46
N ASN A 159 4.88 -11.11 15.57
CA ASN A 159 4.15 -9.85 15.72
C ASN A 159 4.38 -8.85 14.57
N LYS A 160 4.74 -9.32 13.37
CA LYS A 160 4.96 -8.46 12.18
C LYS A 160 3.73 -8.32 11.27
N GLY A 161 2.62 -8.97 11.60
CA GLY A 161 1.41 -8.96 10.77
C GLY A 161 1.53 -9.93 9.59
N SER A 162 0.93 -9.58 8.46
CA SER A 162 0.91 -10.42 7.26
C SER A 162 2.33 -10.68 6.73
N THR A 163 2.60 -11.92 6.34
CA THR A 163 3.92 -12.34 5.83
C THR A 163 3.80 -13.22 4.61
N ILE A 164 4.84 -13.23 3.78
CA ILE A 164 5.02 -14.19 2.69
C ILE A 164 6.28 -14.99 2.99
N MET A 165 6.16 -16.31 2.93
CA MET A 165 7.29 -17.23 2.99
C MET A 165 7.64 -17.69 1.57
N ILE A 166 8.93 -17.72 1.23
CA ILE A 166 9.42 -18.20 -0.06
C ILE A 166 10.60 -19.12 0.19
N SER A 167 10.57 -20.30 -0.41
CA SER A 167 11.60 -21.32 -0.36
C SER A 167 11.97 -21.78 -1.75
N LYS A 168 13.27 -22.00 -1.96
CA LYS A 168 13.81 -22.56 -3.20
C LYS A 168 14.14 -24.04 -2.97
N LEU A 169 13.51 -24.92 -3.73
CA LEU A 169 13.78 -26.35 -3.67
C LEU A 169 15.17 -26.65 -4.24
N LYS A 170 15.95 -27.48 -3.54
CA LYS A 170 17.32 -27.83 -3.93
C LYS A 170 17.37 -28.63 -5.24
N GLU A 171 16.40 -29.51 -5.44
CA GLU A 171 16.39 -30.49 -6.53
C GLU A 171 16.20 -29.87 -7.91
N ASN A 172 15.28 -28.91 -8.03
CA ASN A 172 14.88 -28.33 -9.31
C ASN A 172 14.89 -26.80 -9.33
N GLY A 173 15.29 -26.15 -8.23
CA GLY A 173 15.32 -24.70 -8.12
C GLY A 173 13.94 -24.04 -8.11
N ARG A 174 12.84 -24.81 -8.05
CA ARG A 174 11.46 -24.31 -8.01
C ARG A 174 11.26 -23.45 -6.77
N LEU A 175 10.55 -22.35 -6.95
CA LEU A 175 10.16 -21.47 -5.86
C LEU A 175 8.77 -21.85 -5.40
N ILE A 176 8.66 -22.19 -4.12
CA ILE A 176 7.39 -22.46 -3.46
C ILE A 176 7.22 -21.50 -2.29
N GLY A 177 5.99 -21.23 -1.90
CA GLY A 177 5.73 -20.30 -0.82
C GLY A 177 4.29 -20.28 -0.38
N GLY A 178 4.02 -19.36 0.53
CA GLY A 178 2.67 -19.09 1.01
C GLY A 178 2.56 -17.69 1.58
N TYR A 179 1.36 -17.15 1.49
CA TYR A 179 0.95 -15.93 2.16
C TYR A 179 0.17 -16.29 3.41
N ASN A 180 0.54 -15.67 4.53
CA ASN A 180 -0.19 -15.75 5.79
C ASN A 180 -0.60 -14.32 6.20
N PRO A 181 -1.90 -13.99 6.25
CA PRO A 181 -2.38 -12.68 6.69
C PRO A 181 -2.35 -12.53 8.23
N LEU A 182 -2.21 -13.63 8.97
CA LEU A 182 -2.13 -13.62 10.42
C LEU A 182 -0.67 -13.47 10.86
N SER A 183 -0.47 -12.78 11.98
CA SER A 183 0.86 -12.63 12.53
C SER A 183 1.36 -13.93 13.14
N TRP A 184 2.64 -14.24 12.93
CA TRP A 184 3.35 -15.24 13.74
C TRP A 184 3.33 -14.81 15.21
N GLN A 185 3.19 -15.79 16.09
CA GLN A 185 3.14 -15.60 17.52
C GLN A 185 4.12 -16.55 18.19
N ARG A 186 4.76 -16.05 19.24
CA ARG A 186 5.66 -16.87 20.06
C ARG A 186 4.84 -17.92 20.79
N TYR A 187 5.40 -19.13 20.87
CA TYR A 187 4.90 -20.14 21.78
C TYR A 187 4.99 -19.62 23.23
N SER A 188 3.84 -19.40 23.87
CA SER A 188 3.78 -19.00 25.29
C SER A 188 3.62 -20.23 26.16
N THR A 189 4.56 -20.45 27.07
CA THR A 189 4.52 -21.54 28.07
C THR A 189 3.73 -21.17 29.32
N ILE A 190 3.33 -19.90 29.48
CA ILE A 190 2.71 -19.35 30.70
C ILE A 190 1.18 -19.46 30.64
N VAL A 191 0.61 -19.32 29.45
CA VAL A 191 -0.80 -19.64 29.18
C VAL A 191 -0.81 -21.04 28.59
N GLN A 192 -1.53 -21.98 29.18
CA GLN A 192 -1.72 -23.36 28.66
C GLN A 192 -2.48 -23.41 27.32
N ASN A 193 -2.51 -22.32 26.55
CA ASN A 193 -2.86 -22.33 25.14
C ASN A 193 -1.60 -22.66 24.37
N ASN A 194 -1.35 -23.98 24.23
CA ASN A 194 -0.49 -24.53 23.18
C ASN A 194 -0.75 -23.76 21.90
N GLY A 195 0.29 -23.19 21.27
CA GLY A 195 0.19 -22.39 20.04
C GLY A 195 -0.95 -22.88 19.16
N THR A 196 -2.05 -22.14 19.15
CA THR A 196 -3.30 -22.64 18.61
C THR A 196 -3.25 -22.52 17.09
N TRP A 197 -3.72 -23.55 16.40
CA TRP A 197 -3.99 -23.42 14.98
C TRP A 197 -4.98 -22.27 14.78
N GLN A 198 -4.60 -21.32 13.95
CA GLN A 198 -5.48 -20.24 13.52
C GLN A 198 -5.93 -20.52 12.09
N SER A 199 -7.19 -20.22 11.80
CA SER A 199 -7.77 -20.38 10.47
C SER A 199 -8.07 -19.03 9.84
N THR A 200 -7.91 -18.96 8.52
CA THR A 200 -8.27 -17.80 7.71
C THR A 200 -8.51 -18.29 6.27
N LEU A 201 -9.46 -17.64 5.58
CA LEU A 201 -9.73 -17.92 4.16
C LEU A 201 -8.81 -17.13 3.23
N ASP A 202 -8.02 -16.20 3.77
CA ASP A 202 -7.15 -15.32 2.99
C ASP A 202 -5.71 -15.85 2.86
N SER A 203 -5.38 -16.98 3.52
CA SER A 203 -4.10 -17.67 3.31
C SER A 203 -4.11 -18.44 2.00
N PHE A 204 -2.97 -18.45 1.31
CA PHE A 204 -2.81 -19.28 0.10
C PHE A 204 -1.37 -19.78 -0.03
N LEU A 205 -1.23 -20.93 -0.70
CA LEU A 205 0.06 -21.48 -1.11
C LEU A 205 0.26 -21.20 -2.60
N PHE A 206 1.51 -21.07 -3.02
CA PHE A 206 1.85 -20.85 -4.42
C PHE A 206 3.16 -21.54 -4.81
N SER A 207 3.34 -21.69 -6.12
CA SER A 207 4.56 -22.17 -6.74
C SER A 207 4.81 -21.41 -8.02
N PHE A 208 6.06 -20.99 -8.26
CA PHE A 208 6.50 -20.45 -9.53
C PHE A 208 7.30 -21.49 -10.30
N ILE A 209 6.91 -21.72 -11.55
CA ILE A 209 7.65 -22.55 -12.50
C ILE A 209 8.63 -21.62 -13.21
N LYS A 210 9.89 -22.06 -13.30
CA LYS A 210 10.93 -21.34 -14.04
C LYS A 210 10.76 -21.57 -15.53
#